data_AF-A0A6P1ALL1-F1
#
_entry.id   AF-A0A6P1ALL1-F1
#
_cell.length_a   1.000
_cell.length_b   1.000
_cell.length_c   1.000
_cell.angle_alpha   90.00
_cell.angle_beta   90.00
_cell.angle_gamma   90.00
#
_symmetry.space_group_name_H-M   'P 1'
#
loop_
_entity.id
_entity.type
_entity.pdbx_description
1 polymer ?
#
loop_
_entity_poly.entity_id
_entity_poly.type
_entity_poly.pdbx_seq_one_letter_code
_entity_poly.pdbx_strand_id
1 'polypeptide(L)' 'LHQGQVMAVNSPEETELLICGLVVKREGYLQVNNRIYQMVFDEPWVLKHLD' A
#
# COMPACT_ATOMS: atom_id res chain seq x y z
N LEU A 1 2.97 15.46 -3.57
CA LEU A 1 2.33 14.31 -4.24
C LEU A 1 3.35 13.18 -4.26
N HIS A 2 3.40 12.37 -3.19
CA HIS A 2 4.32 11.24 -3.12
C HIS A 2 3.78 10.13 -4.03
N GLN A 3 4.63 9.71 -4.97
CA GLN A 3 4.28 8.87 -6.09
C GLN A 3 3.99 7.43 -5.65
N GLY A 4 2.83 7.13 -5.04
CA GLY A 4 2.23 5.78 -4.91
C GLY A 4 3.13 4.61 -4.51
N GLN A 5 4.29 4.89 -3.92
CA GLN A 5 5.39 3.97 -3.70
C GLN A 5 6.12 4.38 -2.42
N VAL A 6 6.48 3.40 -1.61
CA VAL A 6 7.21 3.59 -0.35
C VAL A 6 8.38 2.63 -0.30
N MET A 7 9.47 3.02 0.35
CA MET A 7 10.63 2.13 0.51
C MET A 7 10.23 0.93 1.37
N ALA A 8 10.51 -0.28 0.91
CA ALA A 8 10.19 -1.49 1.66
C ALA A 8 11.14 -1.64 2.85
N VAL A 9 10.58 -1.66 4.07
CA VAL A 9 11.34 -1.86 5.31
C VAL A 9 11.27 -3.30 5.84
N ASN A 10 10.57 -4.19 5.14
CA ASN A 10 10.29 -5.58 5.48
C ASN A 10 9.65 -5.76 6.85
N SER A 11 8.70 -4.90 7.20
CA SER A 11 7.94 -5.05 8.43
C SER A 11 6.92 -6.21 8.32
N PRO A 12 6.40 -6.71 9.46
CA PRO A 12 5.31 -7.69 9.44
C PRO A 12 4.09 -7.20 8.66
N GLU A 13 3.72 -5.93 8.81
CA GLU A 13 2.59 -5.31 8.11
C GLU A 13 2.80 -5.29 6.60
N GLU A 14 4.03 -4.98 6.13
CA GLU A 14 4.35 -5.06 4.71
C GLU A 14 4.23 -6.48 4.16
N THR A 15 4.62 -7.47 4.96
CA THR A 15 4.53 -8.89 4.60
C THR A 15 3.07 -9.30 4.43
N GLU A 16 2.19 -8.91 5.35
CA GLU A 16 0.75 -9.14 5.25
C GLU A 16 0.13 -8.46 4.02
N LEU A 17 0.51 -7.21 3.73
CA LEU A 17 0.03 -6.49 2.54
C LEU A 17 0.46 -7.17 1.23
N LEU A 18 1.68 -7.73 1.19
CA LEU A 18 2.19 -8.51 0.07
C LEU A 18 1.42 -9.84 -0.08
N ILE A 19 1.17 -10.55 1.02
CA ILE A 19 0.42 -11.81 1.03
C ILE A 19 -1.03 -11.58 0.59
N CYS A 20 -1.65 -10.48 1.03
CA CYS A 20 -2.99 -10.07 0.60
C CYS A 20 -3.02 -9.56 -0.86
N GLY A 21 -1.87 -9.38 -1.51
CA GLY A 21 -1.76 -8.88 -2.88
C GLY A 21 -2.17 -7.42 -3.05
N LEU A 22 -2.27 -6.66 -1.96
CA LEU A 22 -2.61 -5.23 -1.96
C LEU A 22 -1.46 -4.38 -2.52
N VAL A 23 -0.24 -4.78 -2.21
CA VAL A 23 0.99 -4.16 -2.71
C VAL A 23 1.90 -5.20 -3.36
N VAL A 24 2.85 -4.73 -4.17
CA VAL A 24 3.94 -5.51 -4.76
C VAL A 24 5.27 -4.85 -4.46
N LYS A 25 6.30 -5.66 -4.24
CA LYS A 25 7.67 -5.16 -4.06
C LYS A 25 8.40 -5.15 -5.42
N ARG A 26 8.82 -3.96 -5.87
CA ARG A 26 9.60 -3.75 -7.09
C ARG A 26 10.79 -2.85 -6.79
N GLU A 27 12.00 -3.30 -7.12
CA GLU A 27 13.24 -2.52 -6.98
C GLU A 27 13.47 -1.95 -5.57
N GLY A 28 13.02 -2.67 -4.53
CA GLY A 28 13.14 -2.22 -3.14
C GLY A 28 12.01 -1.30 -2.65
N TYR A 29 11.01 -1.03 -3.47
CA TYR A 29 9.83 -0.23 -3.13
C TYR A 29 8.56 -1.07 -3.12
N LEU A 30 7.66 -0.79 -2.18
CA LEU A 30 6.29 -1.26 -2.22
C LEU A 30 5.45 -0.33 -3.08
N GLN A 31 4.62 -0.91 -3.94
CA GLN A 31 3.72 -0.19 -4.85
C GLN A 31 2.34 -0.84 -4.78
N VAL A 32 1.28 -0.06 -4.86
CA VAL A 32 -0.08 -0.62 -4.87
C VAL A 32 -0.27 -1.47 -6.13
N ASN A 33 -0.71 -2.72 -5.96
CA ASN A 33 -0.76 -3.71 -7.02
C ASN A 33 -1.88 -3.45 -8.04
N ASN A 34 -3.01 -2.88 -7.58
CA ASN A 34 -4.18 -2.59 -8.41
C ASN A 34 -4.65 -1.14 -8.22
N ARG A 35 -4.88 -0.43 -9.32
CA ARG A 35 -5.39 0.95 -9.32
C ARG A 35 -6.76 1.09 -8.63
N ILE A 36 -7.56 0.02 -8.57
CA ILE A 36 -8.81 -0.01 -7.79
C ILE A 36 -8.54 0.21 -6.30
N TYR A 37 -7.49 -0.41 -5.74
CA TYR A 37 -7.13 -0.20 -4.33
C TYR A 37 -6.68 1.22 -4.05
N GLN A 38 -6.04 1.90 -5.00
CA GLN A 38 -5.72 3.33 -4.86
C GLN A 38 -6.98 4.22 -4.81
N MET A 39 -8.06 3.79 -5.47
CA MET A 39 -9.33 4.53 -5.48
C MET A 39 -10.21 4.22 -4.26
N VAL A 40 -10.09 3.02 -3.69
CA VAL A 40 -10.87 2.61 -2.51
C VAL A 40 -10.17 3.02 -1.22
N PHE A 41 -8.85 2.83 -1.13
CA PHE A 41 -8.03 3.22 0.02
C PHE A 41 -7.38 4.57 -0.19
N ASP A 42 -8.17 5.56 -0.59
CA ASP A 42 -7.71 6.94 -0.67
C ASP A 42 -7.62 7.56 0.74
N GLU A 43 -6.88 8.67 0.84
CA GLU A 43 -6.67 9.36 2.12
C GLU A 43 -7.98 9.66 2.87
N PRO A 44 -9.08 10.14 2.22
CA PRO A 44 -10.38 10.27 2.87
C PRO A 44 -10.97 8.98 3.41
N TRP A 45 -10.94 7.87 2.65
CA TRP A 45 -11.47 6.58 3.11
C TRP A 45 -10.68 6.06 4.29
N VAL A 46 -9.35 6.15 4.23
CA VAL A 46 -8.44 5.69 5.28
C VAL A 46 -8.65 6.49 6.57
N LEU A 47 -8.72 7.81 6.47
CA LEU A 47 -8.98 8.69 7.62
C LEU A 47 -10.34 8.44 8.27
N LYS A 48 -11.32 7.94 7.52
CA LYS A 48 -12.65 7.62 8.03
C LYS A 48 -12.73 6.28 8.80
N HIS A 49 -11.78 5.37 8.59
CA HIS A 49 -11.86 4.00 9.11
C HIS A 49 -10.68 3.58 10.01
N LEU A 50 -9.70 4.45 10.23
CA LEU A 50 -8.56 4.21 11.14
C LEU A 50 -8.76 4.82 12.55
N ASP A 51 -10.01 4.92 13.03
CA ASP A 51 -10.32 5.34 14.42
C ASP A 51 -9.59 4.48 15.47
#